data_AF-A0A543L9C9-F1
#
_entry.id   AF-A0A543L9C9-F1
#
_cell.length_a   1.000
_cell.length_b   1.000
_cell.length_c   1.000
_cell.angle_alpha   90.00
_cell.angle_beta   90.00
_cell.angle_gamma   90.00
#
_symmetry.space_group_name_H-M   'P 1'
#
loop_
_entity.id
_entity.type
_entity.pdbx_description
1 polymer ?
#
loop_
_entity_poly.entity_id
_entity_poly.type
_entity_poly.pdbx_seq_one_letter_code
_entity_poly.pdbx_strand_id
1 'polypeptide(L)'
;MLSLAKASEEGRIYTCTASLLLSAFMIEAYLNHLGSLRNKEWEKIERKIPKLEKYKIFLEAVNIPFDQNRQQHKSLLDLFKFRDSMAHSKTTTDIIDTQLETQLPMSIIPSTAWQKFATLENAEQVSDDSIILIRELHQANGYKKDPFTSAGRGVYFR
;
A
#
# COMPACT_ATOMS: atom_id res chain seq x y z
N MET A 1 -3.58 12.26 5.17
CA MET A 1 -2.11 12.24 5.01
C MET A 1 -1.67 12.94 3.73
N LEU A 2 -2.13 12.53 2.55
CA LEU A 2 -1.71 13.13 1.27
C LEU A 2 -1.89 14.66 1.18
N SER A 3 -2.96 15.22 1.75
CA SER A 3 -3.16 16.68 1.79
C SER A 3 -2.03 17.42 2.52
N LEU A 4 -1.52 16.86 3.62
CA LEU A 4 -0.39 17.41 4.37
C LEU A 4 0.93 17.26 3.59
N ALA A 5 1.13 16.12 2.92
CA ALA A 5 2.30 15.87 2.09
C ALA A 5 2.40 16.85 0.90
N LYS A 6 1.26 17.29 0.37
CA LYS A 6 1.18 18.33 -0.66
C LYS A 6 1.48 19.73 -0.13
N ALA A 7 1.08 20.01 1.10
CA ALA A 7 1.15 21.35 1.69
C ALA A 7 2.56 21.71 2.20
N SER A 8 3.38 20.71 2.58
CA SER A 8 4.75 20.93 3.08
C SER A 8 5.73 19.92 2.51
N GLU A 9 6.95 20.36 2.24
CA GLU A 9 8.08 19.48 1.94
C GLU A 9 8.72 18.92 3.21
N GLU A 10 8.69 19.70 4.29
CA GLU A 10 9.17 19.28 5.60
C GLU A 10 8.33 18.09 6.11
N GLY A 11 8.99 16.97 6.42
CA GLY A 11 8.33 15.75 6.88
C GLY A 11 7.47 15.03 5.84
N ARG A 12 7.52 15.45 4.56
CA ARG A 12 6.74 14.83 3.46
C ARG A 12 6.99 13.33 3.36
N ILE A 13 8.24 12.90 3.48
CA ILE A 13 8.61 11.49 3.40
C ILE A 13 7.87 10.63 4.44
N TYR A 14 7.73 11.12 5.67
CA TYR A 14 7.00 10.40 6.72
C TYR A 14 5.49 10.39 6.45
N THR A 15 4.97 11.47 5.89
CA THR A 15 3.56 11.57 5.52
C THR A 15 3.21 10.63 4.36
N CYS A 16 4.06 10.55 3.33
CA CYS A 16 3.93 9.59 2.23
C CYS A 16 4.06 8.15 2.73
N THR A 17 5.06 7.88 3.58
CA THR A 17 5.28 6.57 4.22
C THR A 17 4.03 6.13 4.99
N ALA A 18 3.48 7.01 5.83
CA ALA A 18 2.26 6.72 6.58
C ALA A 18 1.07 6.46 5.65
N SER A 19 0.92 7.24 4.58
CA SER A 19 -0.14 7.04 3.58
C SER A 19 -0.04 5.65 2.93
N LEU A 20 1.16 5.24 2.50
CA LEU A 20 1.40 3.94 1.90
C LEU A 20 1.14 2.79 2.87
N LEU A 21 1.64 2.87 4.11
CA LEU A 21 1.38 1.85 5.14
C LEU A 21 -0.12 1.70 5.45
N LEU A 22 -0.83 2.83 5.59
CA LEU A 22 -2.27 2.82 5.83
C LEU A 22 -3.03 2.23 4.64
N SER A 23 -2.62 2.50 3.40
CA SER A 23 -3.20 1.85 2.22
C SER A 23 -2.99 0.34 2.23
N ALA A 24 -1.80 -0.13 2.61
CA ALA A 24 -1.52 -1.57 2.71
C ALA A 24 -2.42 -2.24 3.77
N PHE A 25 -2.52 -1.64 4.96
CA PHE A 25 -3.38 -2.14 6.04
C PHE A 25 -4.86 -2.07 5.68
N MET A 26 -5.30 -1.06 4.94
CA MET A 26 -6.67 -0.94 4.44
C MET A 26 -7.03 -2.13 3.54
N ILE A 27 -6.16 -2.48 2.59
CA ILE A 27 -6.36 -3.66 1.75
C ILE A 27 -6.36 -4.93 2.60
N GLU A 28 -5.35 -5.15 3.45
CA GLU A 28 -5.28 -6.34 4.30
C GLU A 28 -6.52 -6.51 5.18
N ALA A 29 -6.99 -5.43 5.82
CA ALA A 29 -8.19 -5.42 6.63
C ALA A 29 -9.44 -5.75 5.82
N TYR A 30 -9.57 -5.17 4.62
CA TYR A 30 -10.68 -5.48 3.72
C TYR A 30 -10.69 -6.96 3.29
N LEU A 31 -9.54 -7.52 2.89
CA LEU A 31 -9.44 -8.93 2.51
C LEU A 31 -9.76 -9.85 3.70
N ASN A 32 -9.33 -9.49 4.91
CA ASN A 32 -9.66 -10.25 6.12
C ASN A 32 -11.17 -10.21 6.43
N HIS A 33 -11.80 -9.04 6.27
CA HIS A 33 -13.24 -8.90 6.42
C HIS A 33 -14.01 -9.71 5.36
N LEU A 34 -13.63 -9.59 4.09
CA LEU A 34 -14.26 -10.35 3.01
C LEU A 34 -14.14 -11.86 3.24
N GLY A 35 -12.97 -12.32 3.72
CA GLY A 35 -12.76 -13.71 4.09
C GLY A 35 -13.66 -14.18 5.23
N SER A 36 -13.84 -13.39 6.28
CA SER A 36 -14.72 -13.77 7.40
C SER A 36 -16.19 -13.84 7.00
N LEU A 37 -16.62 -13.05 6.00
CA LEU A 37 -17.95 -13.16 5.41
C LEU A 37 -18.15 -14.45 4.59
N ARG A 38 -17.09 -14.99 3.98
CA ARG A 38 -17.18 -16.16 3.09
C ARG A 38 -16.87 -17.49 3.78
N ASN A 39 -16.05 -17.47 4.82
CA ASN A 39 -15.64 -18.67 5.53
C ASN A 39 -15.67 -18.45 7.06
N LYS A 40 -16.49 -19.23 7.76
CA LYS A 40 -16.62 -19.17 9.23
C LYS A 40 -15.33 -19.54 9.96
N GLU A 41 -14.43 -20.28 9.33
CA GLU A 41 -13.12 -20.65 9.86
C GLU A 41 -11.98 -19.75 9.37
N TRP A 42 -12.30 -18.63 8.70
CA TRP A 42 -11.31 -17.75 8.10
C TRP A 42 -10.21 -17.32 9.08
N GLU A 43 -10.58 -16.95 10.32
CA GLU A 43 -9.62 -16.55 11.35
C GLU A 43 -8.57 -17.62 11.69
N LYS A 44 -8.90 -18.92 11.51
CA LYS A 44 -7.98 -20.03 11.77
C LYS A 44 -6.96 -20.22 10.63
N ILE A 45 -7.33 -19.85 9.40
CA ILE A 45 -6.53 -20.12 8.20
C ILE A 45 -5.83 -18.88 7.64
N GLU A 46 -6.39 -17.69 7.86
CA GLU A 46 -5.97 -16.45 7.18
C GLU A 46 -4.49 -16.13 7.43
N ARG A 47 -4.00 -16.39 8.65
CA ARG A 47 -2.60 -16.10 9.04
C ARG A 47 -1.57 -16.91 8.27
N LYS A 48 -1.99 -18.04 7.69
CA LYS A 48 -1.13 -18.94 6.91
C LYS A 48 -1.09 -18.56 5.43
N ILE A 49 -1.99 -17.68 4.98
CA ILE A 49 -2.12 -17.31 3.58
C ILE A 49 -1.41 -15.97 3.35
N PRO A 50 -0.43 -15.90 2.44
CA PRO A 50 0.21 -14.64 2.09
C PRO A 50 -0.79 -13.61 1.58
N LYS A 51 -0.54 -12.32 1.86
CA LYS A 51 -1.43 -11.19 1.53
C LYS A 51 -1.86 -11.16 0.06
N LEU A 52 -0.90 -11.33 -0.85
CA LEU A 52 -1.15 -11.37 -2.29
C LEU A 52 -2.01 -12.58 -2.69
N GLU A 53 -1.77 -13.74 -2.07
CA GLU A 53 -2.53 -14.95 -2.36
C GLU A 53 -3.97 -14.84 -1.86
N LYS A 54 -4.22 -14.17 -0.72
CA LYS A 54 -5.59 -13.84 -0.30
C LYS A 54 -6.32 -13.04 -1.38
N TYR A 55 -5.67 -12.02 -1.93
CA TYR A 55 -6.25 -11.19 -2.98
C TYR A 55 -6.59 -12.01 -4.24
N LYS A 56 -5.64 -12.85 -4.70
CA LYS A 56 -5.86 -13.73 -5.86
C LYS A 56 -6.99 -14.74 -5.65
N ILE A 57 -7.08 -15.36 -4.47
CA ILE A 57 -8.18 -16.27 -4.12
C ILE A 57 -9.53 -15.57 -4.28
N PHE A 58 -9.65 -14.33 -3.82
CA PHE A 58 -10.91 -13.59 -3.94
C PHE A 58 -11.20 -13.16 -5.37
N LEU A 59 -10.19 -12.79 -6.16
CA LEU A 59 -10.33 -12.50 -7.58
C LEU A 59 -10.80 -13.72 -8.38
N GLU A 60 -10.18 -14.88 -8.16
CA GLU A 60 -10.55 -16.15 -8.79
C GLU A 60 -12.01 -16.50 -8.49
N ALA A 61 -12.42 -16.33 -7.23
CA ALA A 61 -13.77 -16.61 -6.79
C ALA A 61 -14.84 -15.65 -7.34
N VAL A 62 -14.45 -14.60 -8.09
CA VAL A 62 -15.34 -13.72 -8.87
C VAL A 62 -14.99 -13.69 -10.36
N ASN A 63 -14.15 -14.62 -10.83
CA ASN A 63 -13.70 -14.75 -12.23
C ASN A 63 -12.98 -13.51 -12.80
N ILE A 64 -12.27 -12.76 -11.96
CA ILE A 64 -11.41 -11.65 -12.42
C ILE A 64 -9.96 -12.15 -12.48
N PRO A 65 -9.25 -12.03 -13.62
CA PRO A 65 -7.86 -12.45 -13.69
C PRO A 65 -6.93 -11.45 -13.00
N PHE A 66 -5.93 -11.96 -12.29
CA PHE A 66 -4.81 -11.15 -11.82
C PHE A 66 -3.86 -10.86 -12.98
N ASP A 67 -3.81 -9.60 -13.43
CA ASP A 67 -2.97 -9.14 -14.54
C ASP A 67 -1.91 -8.13 -14.07
N GLN A 68 -0.63 -8.48 -14.18
CA GLN A 68 0.49 -7.60 -13.79
C GLN A 68 0.70 -6.41 -14.73
N ASN A 69 0.06 -6.41 -15.90
CA ASN A 69 0.07 -5.26 -16.81
C ASN A 69 -0.96 -4.19 -16.40
N ARG A 70 -1.92 -4.52 -15.53
CA ARG A 70 -2.84 -3.54 -14.95
C ARG A 70 -2.13 -2.72 -13.88
N GLN A 71 -2.21 -1.39 -14.02
CA GLN A 71 -1.62 -0.43 -13.09
C GLN A 71 -1.98 -0.73 -11.63
N GLN A 72 -3.24 -1.06 -11.33
CA GLN A 72 -3.69 -1.31 -9.96
C GLN A 72 -3.02 -2.54 -9.35
N HIS A 73 -2.88 -3.62 -10.13
CA HIS A 73 -2.23 -4.84 -9.66
C HIS A 73 -0.72 -4.66 -9.48
N LYS A 74 -0.08 -3.86 -10.34
CA LYS A 74 1.31 -3.46 -10.15
C LYS A 74 1.49 -2.64 -8.87
N SER A 75 0.64 -1.63 -8.65
CA SER A 75 0.61 -0.84 -7.41
C SER A 75 0.41 -1.72 -6.18
N LEU A 76 -0.46 -2.73 -6.24
CA LEU A 76 -0.65 -3.69 -5.14
C LEU A 76 0.63 -4.48 -4.82
N LEU A 77 1.31 -4.98 -5.85
CA LEU A 77 2.55 -5.73 -5.69
C LEU A 77 3.63 -4.86 -5.05
N ASP A 78 3.81 -3.64 -5.56
CA ASP A 78 4.82 -2.72 -5.05
C ASP A 78 4.48 -2.24 -3.63
N LEU A 79 3.20 -2.02 -3.32
CA LEU A 79 2.72 -1.70 -1.98
C LEU A 79 2.99 -2.82 -0.97
N PHE A 80 2.75 -4.09 -1.32
CA PHE A 80 3.05 -5.20 -0.42
C PHE A 80 4.55 -5.40 -0.21
N LYS A 81 5.37 -5.23 -1.26
CA LYS A 81 6.84 -5.21 -1.11
C LYS A 81 7.29 -4.09 -0.19
N PHE A 82 6.74 -2.89 -0.36
CA PHE A 82 7.03 -1.74 0.50
C PHE A 82 6.67 -2.04 1.97
N ARG A 83 5.44 -2.49 2.23
CA ARG A 83 4.99 -2.86 3.58
C ARG A 83 5.92 -3.90 4.22
N ASP A 84 6.31 -4.93 3.46
CA ASP A 84 7.19 -5.98 3.99
C ASP A 84 8.60 -5.47 4.25
N SER A 85 9.12 -4.56 3.41
CA SER A 85 10.41 -3.90 3.67
C SER A 85 10.40 -3.06 4.95
N MET A 86 9.25 -2.45 5.29
CA MET A 86 9.06 -1.66 6.50
C MET A 86 8.84 -2.55 7.74
N ALA A 87 8.05 -3.61 7.63
CA ALA A 87 7.73 -4.50 8.74
C ALA A 87 8.89 -5.44 9.11
N HIS A 88 9.76 -5.76 8.15
CA HIS A 88 10.89 -6.67 8.30
C HIS A 88 12.20 -5.97 7.96
N SER A 89 12.36 -4.71 8.39
CA SER A 89 13.56 -3.93 8.14
C SER A 89 14.79 -4.68 8.66
N LYS A 90 15.77 -4.91 7.78
CA LYS A 90 17.05 -5.56 8.11
C LYS A 90 18.17 -4.53 8.04
N THR A 91 19.22 -4.73 8.82
CA THR A 91 20.46 -4.00 8.66
C THR A 91 21.05 -4.28 7.28
N THR A 92 21.38 -3.22 6.55
CA THR A 92 22.05 -3.30 5.24
C THR A 92 23.40 -2.60 5.31
N THR A 93 24.35 -3.07 4.52
CA THR A 93 25.64 -2.40 4.29
C THR A 93 25.65 -1.93 2.84
N ASP A 94 25.63 -0.61 2.63
CA ASP A 94 25.67 -0.01 1.31
C ASP A 94 27.07 0.54 1.03
N ILE A 95 27.64 0.19 -0.13
CA ILE A 95 28.90 0.76 -0.62
C ILE A 95 28.53 1.95 -1.49
N ILE A 96 28.96 3.15 -1.08
CA ILE A 96 28.67 4.40 -1.79
C ILE A 96 29.97 4.87 -2.44
N ASP A 97 30.02 4.79 -3.77
CA ASP A 97 31.12 5.35 -4.56
C ASP A 97 30.72 6.76 -5.00
N THR A 98 31.41 7.78 -4.48
CA THR A 98 31.10 9.18 -4.75
C THR A 98 32.37 9.99 -4.92
N GLN A 99 32.37 10.95 -5.85
CA GLN A 99 33.48 11.88 -6.00
C GLN A 99 33.39 12.93 -4.89
N LEU A 100 34.37 12.91 -3.98
CA LEU A 100 34.48 13.89 -2.92
C LEU A 100 34.99 15.21 -3.50
N GLU A 101 34.09 16.15 -3.78
CA GLU A 101 34.48 17.56 -3.74
C GLU A 101 34.79 17.94 -2.28
N THR A 102 35.74 18.85 -2.08
CA THR A 102 36.46 19.17 -0.81
C THR A 102 35.62 19.46 0.44
N GLN A 103 34.29 19.40 0.36
CA GLN A 103 33.38 19.41 1.48
C GLN A 103 32.52 18.15 1.42
N LEU A 104 32.69 17.23 2.39
CA LEU A 104 31.71 16.16 2.56
C LEU A 104 30.34 16.81 2.75
N PRO A 105 29.33 16.55 1.91
CA PRO A 105 27.98 16.90 2.28
C PRO A 105 27.67 16.18 3.59
N MET A 106 27.21 16.93 4.58
CA MET A 106 27.03 16.51 5.98
C MET A 106 26.08 15.31 6.16
N SER A 107 25.52 14.75 5.08
CA SER A 107 24.57 13.66 5.11
C SER A 107 24.55 12.89 3.77
N ILE A 108 25.52 12.02 3.53
CA ILE A 108 25.26 10.90 2.61
C ILE A 108 24.36 9.93 3.37
N ILE A 109 23.05 10.13 3.27
CA ILE A 109 22.06 9.19 3.79
C ILE A 109 21.75 8.21 2.65
N PRO A 110 22.19 6.94 2.73
CA PRO A 110 21.82 5.95 1.73
C PRO A 110 20.29 5.89 1.66
N SER A 111 19.72 6.17 0.49
CA SER A 111 18.27 6.03 0.32
C SER A 111 17.94 4.55 0.20
N THR A 112 17.34 4.01 1.25
CA THR A 112 16.86 2.63 1.26
C THR A 112 15.74 2.45 0.23
N ALA A 113 15.47 1.21 -0.17
CA ALA A 113 14.42 0.91 -1.16
C ALA A 113 13.05 1.49 -0.75
N TRP A 114 12.72 1.48 0.54
CA TRP A 114 11.46 2.04 1.03
C TRP A 114 11.43 3.58 0.91
N GLN A 115 12.54 4.27 1.16
CA GLN A 115 12.63 5.72 1.01
C GLN A 115 12.45 6.14 -0.45
N LYS A 116 13.03 5.39 -1.39
CA LYS A 116 12.86 5.61 -2.83
C LYS A 116 11.41 5.42 -3.29
N PHE A 117 10.68 4.49 -2.67
CA PHE A 117 9.28 4.25 -2.99
C PHE A 117 8.34 5.28 -2.36
N ALA A 118 8.68 5.85 -1.21
CA ALA A 118 7.87 6.80 -0.44
C ALA A 118 7.80 8.23 -1.04
N THR A 119 7.57 8.34 -2.34
CA THR A 119 7.35 9.60 -3.05
C THR A 119 5.89 10.04 -2.95
N LEU A 120 5.62 11.33 -3.20
CA LEU A 120 4.25 11.85 -3.25
C LEU A 120 3.44 11.17 -4.35
N GLU A 121 4.00 11.08 -5.56
CA GLU A 121 3.38 10.43 -6.73
C GLU A 121 2.97 8.99 -6.42
N ASN A 122 3.88 8.18 -5.89
CA ASN A 122 3.56 6.80 -5.52
C ASN A 122 2.51 6.73 -4.43
N ALA A 123 2.59 7.59 -3.40
CA ALA A 123 1.63 7.61 -2.32
C ALA A 123 0.21 7.96 -2.80
N GLU A 124 0.08 8.88 -3.76
CA GLU A 124 -1.20 9.20 -4.40
C GLU A 124 -1.71 8.06 -5.26
N GLN A 125 -0.90 7.60 -6.21
CA GLN A 125 -1.26 6.55 -7.17
C GLN A 125 -1.68 5.28 -6.45
N VAL A 126 -0.87 4.82 -5.48
CA VAL A 126 -1.16 3.61 -4.70
C VAL A 126 -2.41 3.79 -3.83
N SER A 127 -2.63 4.97 -3.25
CA SER A 127 -3.84 5.23 -2.47
C SER A 127 -5.10 5.11 -3.33
N ASP A 128 -5.10 5.75 -4.50
CA ASP A 128 -6.25 5.70 -5.42
C ASP A 128 -6.44 4.29 -6.00
N ASP A 129 -5.37 3.62 -6.42
CA ASP A 129 -5.42 2.23 -6.89
C ASP A 129 -5.97 1.28 -5.82
N SER A 130 -5.56 1.45 -4.55
CA SER A 130 -6.05 0.64 -3.43
C SER A 130 -7.56 0.75 -3.26
N ILE A 131 -8.11 1.95 -3.41
CA ILE A 131 -9.55 2.21 -3.35
C ILE A 131 -10.26 1.54 -4.53
N ILE A 132 -9.70 1.65 -5.74
CA ILE A 132 -10.26 1.03 -6.95
C ILE A 132 -10.32 -0.49 -6.79
N LEU A 133 -9.22 -1.13 -6.35
CA LEU A 133 -9.17 -2.58 -6.14
C LEU A 133 -10.20 -3.07 -5.13
N ILE A 134 -10.33 -2.38 -4.00
CA ILE A 134 -11.31 -2.74 -2.98
C ILE A 134 -12.73 -2.60 -3.53
N ARG A 135 -13.05 -1.51 -4.24
CA ARG A 135 -14.37 -1.32 -4.84
C ARG A 135 -14.69 -2.34 -5.92
N GLU A 136 -13.74 -2.63 -6.81
CA GLU A 136 -13.88 -3.66 -7.86
C GLU A 136 -14.21 -5.00 -7.23
N LEU A 137 -13.43 -5.42 -6.23
CA LEU A 137 -13.64 -6.68 -5.53
C LEU A 137 -14.95 -6.68 -4.74
N HIS A 138 -15.32 -5.57 -4.09
CA HIS A 138 -16.56 -5.44 -3.33
C HIS A 138 -17.80 -5.60 -4.22
N GLN A 139 -17.82 -4.88 -5.35
CA GLN A 139 -18.91 -4.92 -6.31
C GLN A 139 -19.00 -6.29 -6.98
N ALA A 140 -17.86 -6.90 -7.34
CA ALA A 140 -17.82 -8.24 -7.93
C ALA A 140 -18.35 -9.33 -6.99
N ASN A 141 -18.30 -9.11 -5.66
CA ASN A 141 -18.93 -9.99 -4.67
C ASN A 141 -20.42 -9.67 -4.42
N GLY A 142 -21.03 -8.79 -5.21
CA GLY A 142 -22.47 -8.48 -5.17
C GLY A 142 -22.90 -7.48 -4.09
N TYR A 143 -21.95 -6.85 -3.40
CA TYR A 143 -22.27 -5.83 -2.40
C TYR A 143 -22.60 -4.49 -3.07
N LYS A 144 -23.76 -3.92 -2.73
CA LYS A 144 -24.31 -2.73 -3.39
C LYS A 144 -23.86 -1.39 -2.79
N LYS A 145 -23.39 -1.39 -1.54
CA LYS A 145 -22.96 -0.17 -0.85
C LYS A 145 -21.47 0.04 -1.09
N ASP A 146 -21.03 1.29 -1.11
CA ASP A 146 -19.59 1.58 -1.14
C ASP A 146 -18.97 1.08 0.19
N PRO A 147 -17.87 0.32 0.16
CA PRO A 147 -17.21 -0.16 1.37
C PRO A 147 -16.55 0.98 2.17
N PHE A 148 -16.45 2.19 1.61
CA PHE A 148 -15.91 3.37 2.25
C PHE A 148 -17.00 4.39 2.59
N THR A 149 -17.02 4.88 3.84
CA THR A 149 -17.82 6.05 4.22
C THR A 149 -17.20 7.34 3.66
N SER A 150 -15.88 7.44 3.78
CA SER A 150 -15.02 8.38 3.06
C SER A 150 -13.63 7.75 3.07
N ALA A 151 -13.03 7.52 1.91
CA ALA A 151 -11.73 6.85 1.81
C ALA A 151 -10.57 7.76 2.27
N GLY A 152 -10.62 8.24 3.52
CA GLY A 152 -9.65 9.17 4.12
C GLY A 152 -9.75 10.62 3.64
N ARG A 153 -10.66 10.94 2.71
CA ARG A 153 -11.02 12.32 2.34
C ARG A 153 -12.08 12.78 3.34
N GLY A 154 -11.67 13.39 4.45
CA GLY A 154 -12.57 13.78 5.54
C GLY A 154 -13.86 14.41 5.02
N VAL A 155 -15.00 13.92 5.51
CA VAL A 155 -16.31 14.53 5.24
C VAL A 155 -16.40 15.80 6.06
N TYR A 156 -16.08 16.95 5.46
CA TYR A 156 -16.41 18.23 6.05
C TYR A 156 -17.87 18.53 5.70
N PHE A 157 -18.78 18.24 6.63
CA PHE A 157 -20.10 18.85 6.60
C PHE A 157 -19.88 20.36 6.82
N ARG A 158 -20.18 21.17 5.80
CA ARG A 158 -20.35 22.62 5.94
C ARG A 158 -21.77 22.93 6.36
#